data_AF-A0AAE9IDS4-F1
#
_entry.id   AF-A0AAE9IDS4-F1
#
_cell.length_a   1.000
_cell.length_b   1.000
_cell.length_c   1.000
_cell.angle_alpha   90.00
_cell.angle_beta   90.00
_cell.angle_gamma   90.00
#
_symmetry.space_group_name_H-M   'P 1'
#
loop_
_entity.id
_entity.type
_entity.pdbx_description
1 polymer ?
#
loop_
_entity_poly.entity_id
_entity_poly.type
_entity_poly.pdbx_seq_one_letter_code
_entity_poly.pdbx_strand_id
1 'polypeptide(L)'
;MIPKINQQKQTYKGIELVCIQRNYLDRKAKRYTLGGTNQNVWIPNKHLEADGTIKVGEDIDYVFRKAFRSLEIAGYTDPIVGIKRRSTSTPYKESE
;
A
#
# COMPACT_ATOMS: atom_id res chain seq x y z
N MET A 1 -6.08 -25.21 -7.87
CA MET A 1 -6.79 -24.13 -8.59
C MET A 1 -6.26 -22.80 -8.08
N ILE A 2 -5.79 -21.91 -8.95
CA ILE A 2 -5.36 -20.57 -8.52
C ILE A 2 -6.62 -19.73 -8.27
N PRO A 3 -6.81 -19.16 -7.06
CA PRO A 3 -7.97 -18.32 -6.81
C PRO A 3 -7.96 -17.10 -7.73
N LYS A 4 -9.13 -16.79 -8.29
CA LYS A 4 -9.32 -15.61 -9.14
C LYS A 4 -9.15 -14.37 -8.28
N ILE A 5 -8.23 -13.49 -8.66
CA ILE A 5 -7.97 -12.25 -7.93
C ILE A 5 -8.90 -11.16 -8.44
N ASN A 6 -9.40 -10.33 -7.53
CA ASN A 6 -10.12 -9.11 -7.88
C ASN A 6 -9.13 -8.04 -8.37
N GLN A 7 -9.14 -7.80 -9.68
CA GLN A 7 -8.33 -6.78 -10.35
C GLN A 7 -9.09 -5.46 -10.55
N GLN A 8 -10.28 -5.31 -9.97
CA GLN A 8 -11.00 -4.05 -10.03
C GLN A 8 -10.27 -2.97 -9.22
N LYS A 9 -10.48 -1.71 -9.62
CA LYS A 9 -9.98 -0.57 -8.88
C LYS A 9 -10.63 -0.51 -7.50
N GLN A 10 -9.79 -0.37 -6.48
CA GLN A 10 -10.18 -0.18 -5.09
C GLN A 10 -9.59 1.15 -4.62
N THR A 11 -10.25 1.80 -3.67
CA THR A 11 -9.80 3.09 -3.14
C THR A 11 -9.59 3.00 -1.64
N TYR A 12 -8.41 3.41 -1.17
CA TYR A 12 -8.11 3.54 0.25
C TYR A 12 -7.66 4.97 0.55
N LYS A 13 -8.50 5.75 1.25
CA LYS A 13 -8.19 7.14 1.65
C LYS A 13 -7.66 8.01 0.49
N GLY A 14 -8.26 7.87 -0.69
CA GLY A 14 -7.87 8.59 -1.90
C GLY A 14 -6.73 7.95 -2.72
N ILE A 15 -6.18 6.82 -2.26
CA ILE A 15 -5.17 6.05 -3.01
C ILE A 15 -5.88 5.00 -3.86
N GLU A 16 -5.70 5.05 -5.17
CA GLU A 16 -6.17 3.98 -6.07
C GLU A 16 -5.24 2.76 -6.01
N LEU A 17 -5.83 1.59 -5.82
CA LEU A 17 -5.18 0.30 -5.65
C LEU A 17 -5.77 -0.73 -6.60
N VAL A 18 -4.91 -1.50 -7.26
CA VAL A 18 -5.32 -2.64 -8.09
C VAL A 18 -4.49 -3.86 -7.73
N CYS A 19 -5.14 -4.96 -7.34
CA CYS A 19 -4.43 -6.20 -7.05
C CYS A 19 -3.91 -6.83 -8.34
N ILE A 20 -2.65 -7.26 -8.35
CA ILE A 20 -2.03 -7.89 -9.51
C ILE A 20 -2.42 -9.36 -9.53
N GLN A 21 -2.87 -9.89 -10.69
CA GLN A 21 -3.10 -11.33 -10.82
C GLN A 21 -1.77 -12.07 -10.81
N ARG A 22 -1.52 -12.85 -9.75
CA ARG A 22 -0.35 -13.74 -9.60
C ARG A 22 -0.73 -14.98 -8.82
N ASN A 23 0.16 -15.96 -8.83
CA ASN A 23 0.06 -17.08 -7.92
C ASN A 23 0.56 -16.69 -6.52
N TYR A 24 -0.37 -16.52 -5.57
CA TYR A 24 -0.06 -16.10 -4.21
C TYR A 24 0.09 -17.26 -3.22
N LEU A 25 -0.16 -18.54 -3.58
CA LEU A 25 -0.04 -19.75 -2.73
C LEU A 25 0.04 -19.46 -1.21
N ASP A 26 1.23 -19.63 -0.62
CA ASP A 26 1.49 -19.47 0.82
C ASP A 26 1.94 -18.05 1.21
N ARG A 27 1.78 -17.07 0.32
CA ARG A 27 2.14 -15.67 0.59
C ARG A 27 1.15 -15.09 1.58
N LYS A 28 1.70 -14.47 2.63
CA LYS A 28 0.93 -13.78 3.68
C LYS A 28 0.42 -12.38 3.26
N ALA A 29 0.66 -11.98 2.02
CA ALA A 29 0.29 -10.68 1.48
C ALA A 29 0.07 -10.75 -0.03
N LYS A 30 -0.73 -9.83 -0.56
CA LYS A 30 -0.96 -9.63 -1.99
C LYS A 30 -0.35 -8.31 -2.46
N ARG A 31 -0.02 -8.23 -3.74
CA ARG A 31 0.69 -7.10 -4.35
C ARG A 31 -0.30 -6.20 -5.10
N TYR A 32 -0.27 -4.91 -4.80
CA TYR A 32 -1.14 -3.91 -5.40
C TYR A 32 -0.30 -2.88 -6.14
N THR A 33 -0.76 -2.43 -7.30
CA THR A 33 -0.23 -1.22 -7.95
C THR A 33 -0.85 0.02 -7.34
N LEU A 34 -0.10 1.14 -7.39
CA LEU A 34 -0.54 2.44 -6.89
C LEU A 34 -0.89 3.33 -8.08
N GLY A 35 -2.14 3.81 -8.18
CA GLY A 35 -2.53 4.84 -9.16
C GLY A 35 -2.29 4.49 -10.63
N GLY A 36 -2.34 3.20 -10.98
CA GLY A 36 -2.03 2.75 -12.35
C GLY A 36 -0.54 2.83 -12.73
N THR A 37 0.35 3.10 -11.77
CA THR A 37 1.79 3.14 -11.99
C THR A 37 2.46 1.78 -11.72
N ASN A 38 3.76 1.69 -12.03
CA ASN A 38 4.60 0.52 -11.68
C ASN A 38 4.97 0.48 -10.18
N GLN A 39 4.67 1.53 -9.42
CA GLN A 39 4.83 1.52 -7.97
C GLN A 39 3.83 0.57 -7.34
N ASN A 40 4.25 -0.08 -6.26
CA ASN A 40 3.49 -1.17 -5.70
C ASN A 40 3.68 -1.31 -4.19
N VAL A 41 2.67 -1.87 -3.54
CA VAL A 41 2.67 -2.18 -2.11
C VAL A 41 2.21 -3.61 -1.87
N TRP A 42 2.65 -4.17 -0.75
CA TRP A 42 2.18 -5.47 -0.28
C TRP A 42 1.22 -5.26 0.88
N ILE A 43 -0.04 -5.68 0.71
CA ILE A 43 -1.06 -5.61 1.74
C ILE A 43 -1.21 -7.01 2.35
N PRO A 44 -1.05 -7.16 3.68
CA PRO A 44 -1.19 -8.46 4.35
C PRO A 44 -2.60 -9.03 4.24
N ASN A 45 -2.71 -10.35 4.06
CA ASN A 45 -3.98 -11.04 3.84
C ASN A 45 -4.99 -10.87 4.98
N LYS A 46 -4.55 -10.55 6.21
CA LYS A 46 -5.45 -10.29 7.33
C LYS A 46 -6.43 -9.14 7.06
N HIS A 47 -6.02 -8.17 6.23
CA HIS A 47 -6.83 -7.01 5.82
C HIS A 47 -7.59 -7.23 4.51
N LEU A 48 -7.50 -8.43 3.92
CA LEU A 48 -8.01 -8.72 2.58
C LEU A 48 -8.98 -9.89 2.63
N GLU A 49 -9.96 -9.86 1.73
CA GLU A 49 -10.74 -11.01 1.35
C GLU A 49 -9.91 -12.00 0.52
N ALA A 50 -10.44 -13.22 0.36
CA ALA A 50 -9.77 -14.29 -0.35
C ALA A 50 -9.40 -13.92 -1.81
N ASP A 51 -10.20 -13.07 -2.46
CA ASP A 51 -9.98 -12.55 -3.82
C ASP A 51 -9.02 -11.33 -3.87
N GLY A 52 -8.66 -10.73 -2.74
CA GLY A 52 -7.84 -9.51 -2.70
C GLY A 52 -8.66 -8.22 -2.67
N THR A 53 -9.96 -8.29 -2.39
CA THR A 53 -10.73 -7.12 -1.98
C THR A 53 -10.28 -6.68 -0.58
N ILE A 54 -10.04 -5.39 -0.37
CA ILE A 54 -9.72 -4.83 0.94
C ILE A 54 -10.99 -4.87 1.79
N LYS A 55 -10.91 -5.44 3.00
CA LYS A 55 -12.08 -5.50 3.89
C LYS A 55 -12.50 -4.10 4.31
N VAL A 56 -13.81 -3.88 4.41
CA VAL A 56 -14.39 -2.58 4.76
C VAL A 56 -13.97 -2.19 6.18
N GLY A 57 -13.48 -0.95 6.34
CA GLY A 57 -13.12 -0.40 7.65
C GLY A 57 -11.74 -0.83 8.20
N GLU A 58 -10.95 -1.61 7.45
CA GLU A 58 -9.59 -1.98 7.88
C GLU A 58 -8.63 -0.79 7.89
N ASP A 59 -7.77 -0.74 8.91
CA ASP A 59 -6.66 0.20 8.97
C ASP A 59 -5.39 -0.42 8.40
N ILE A 60 -5.01 0.05 7.20
CA ILE A 60 -3.77 -0.30 6.52
C ILE A 60 -2.82 0.89 6.38
N ASP A 61 -2.98 1.96 7.18
CA ASP A 61 -2.16 3.17 7.12
C ASP A 61 -0.67 2.88 7.25
N TYR A 62 -0.31 1.88 8.05
CA TYR A 62 1.09 1.51 8.27
C TYR A 62 1.76 0.95 7.01
N VAL A 63 1.01 0.34 6.08
CA VAL A 63 1.53 -0.15 4.80
C VAL A 63 2.02 1.06 3.97
N PHE A 64 1.18 2.08 3.91
CA PHE A 64 1.44 3.31 3.17
C PHE A 64 2.48 4.21 3.85
N ARG A 65 2.50 4.24 5.19
CA ARG A 65 3.54 4.95 5.96
C ARG A 65 4.94 4.40 5.66
N LYS A 66 5.06 3.09 5.44
CA LYS A 66 6.32 2.45 5.02
C LYS A 66 6.62 2.68 3.54
N ALA A 67 5.59 2.72 2.70
CA ALA A 67 5.70 2.88 1.25
C ALA A 67 5.66 4.36 0.78
N PHE A 68 6.05 5.31 1.64
CA PHE A 68 5.92 6.75 1.35
C PHE A 68 6.59 7.17 0.02
N ARG A 69 7.80 6.70 -0.24
CA ARG A 69 8.51 7.03 -1.49
C ARG A 69 7.80 6.47 -2.73
N SER A 70 7.20 5.29 -2.62
CA SER A 70 6.41 4.70 -3.71
C SER A 70 5.11 5.47 -3.97
N LEU A 71 4.47 5.99 -2.92
CA LEU A 71 3.32 6.87 -3.06
C LEU A 71 3.69 8.18 -3.77
N GLU A 72 4.79 8.80 -3.36
CA GLU A 72 5.29 10.03 -3.98
C GLU A 72 5.59 9.85 -5.47
N ILE A 73 6.33 8.79 -5.84
CA ILE A 73 6.63 8.47 -7.25
C ILE A 73 5.35 8.13 -8.03
N ALA A 74 4.32 7.61 -7.36
CA ALA A 74 3.03 7.34 -7.97
C ALA A 74 2.12 8.59 -8.08
N GLY A 75 2.59 9.77 -7.64
CA GLY A 75 1.85 11.03 -7.73
C GLY A 75 1.03 11.40 -6.49
N TYR A 76 1.10 10.61 -5.41
CA TYR A 76 0.39 10.89 -4.16
C TYR A 76 1.23 11.80 -3.25
N THR A 77 1.37 13.07 -3.66
CA THR A 77 2.20 14.09 -3.00
C THR A 77 1.46 14.96 -2.00
N ASP A 78 0.15 14.77 -1.83
CA ASP A 78 -0.66 15.51 -0.87
C ASP A 78 -0.68 14.83 0.52
N PRO A 79 -1.02 15.56 1.59
CA PRO A 79 -1.28 14.96 2.90
C PRO A 79 -2.46 13.99 2.82
N ILE A 80 -2.25 12.76 3.26
CA ILE A 80 -3.31 11.73 3.34
C ILE A 80 -3.72 11.57 4.80
N VAL A 81 -5.02 11.67 5.07
CA VAL A 81 -5.58 11.65 6.43
C VAL A 81 -5.18 10.36 7.18
N GLY A 82 -4.52 10.50 8.33
CA GLY A 82 -4.04 9.36 9.15
C GLY A 82 -2.66 8.79 8.74
N ILE A 83 -2.17 9.13 7.55
CA ILE A 83 -0.87 8.66 7.05
C ILE A 83 0.17 9.76 7.21
N LYS A 84 0.74 9.88 8.41
CA LYS A 84 1.82 10.83 8.69
C LYS A 84 3.08 10.46 7.90
N ARG A 85 3.69 11.47 7.26
CA ARG A 85 5.03 11.34 6.66
C ARG A 85 6.05 11.17 7.77
N ARG A 86 7.08 10.34 7.54
CA ARG A 86 8.24 10.34 8.45
C ARG A 86 8.92 11.70 8.32
N SER A 87 9.00 12.44 9.42
CA SER A 87 9.98 13.51 9.55
C SER A 87 11.37 12.87 9.46
N THR A 88 12.22 13.36 8.56
CA THR A 88 13.65 13.03 8.57
C THR A 88 14.20 13.41 9.95
N SER A 89 14.59 12.42 10.74
CA SER A 89 15.13 12.62 12.08
C SER A 89 16.47 13.34 12.01
N THR A 90 16.50 14.54 12.58
CA THR A 90 17.61 15.26 13.24
C THR A 90 18.98 15.28 12.53
N PRO A 91 19.50 16.45 12.09
CA PRO A 91 20.92 16.54 11.73
C PRO A 91 21.78 16.14 12.93
N TYR A 92 22.80 15.33 12.71
CA TYR A 92 23.83 15.05 13.71
C TYR A 92 24.42 16.39 14.16
N LYS A 93 24.47 16.65 15.47
CA LYS A 93 25.28 17.75 16.01
C LYS A 93 26.74 17.36 15.82
N GLU A 94 27.50 18.17 15.08
CA GLU A 94 28.96 18.11 15.10
C GLU A 94 29.41 18.32 16.54
N SER A 95 30.21 17.40 17.07
CA SER A 95 30.93 17.56 18.32
C SER A 95 32.14 18.45 18.06
N GLU A 96 32.18 19.63 18.66
CA GLU A 96 33.37 20.49 18.78
C GLU A 96 34.51 19.80 19.54
#